data_AF-A0A5K1HRS7-F1
#
_entry.id   AF-A0A5K1HRS7-F1
#
_cell.length_a   1.000
_cell.length_b   1.000
_cell.length_c   1.000
_cell.angle_alpha   90.00
_cell.angle_beta   90.00
_cell.angle_gamma   90.00
#
_symmetry.space_group_name_H-M   'P 1'
#
loop_
_entity.id
_entity.type
_entity.pdbx_description
1 polymer ?
#
loop_
_entity_poly.entity_id
_entity_poly.type
_entity_poly.pdbx_seq_one_letter_code
_entity_poly.pdbx_strand_id
1 'polypeptide(L)' 'MKKFANIYDAIVIGAGHNGLVAANYLAKANKKVLVLEQRHVVGGAALTEELIPGFKFSRCSYVLSLFRKGIIKDLGL' A
#
# COMPACT_ATOMS: atom_id res chain seq x y z
N MET A 1 -24.66 -2.25 27.25
CA MET A 1 -24.51 -1.84 25.84
C MET A 1 -23.36 -2.62 25.21
N LYS A 2 -23.62 -3.50 24.24
CA LYS A 2 -22.55 -4.15 23.44
C LYS A 2 -22.11 -3.17 22.36
N LYS A 3 -20.98 -2.48 22.55
CA LYS A 3 -20.29 -1.78 21.46
C LYS A 3 -19.59 -2.86 20.63
N PHE A 4 -20.03 -3.08 19.40
CA PHE A 4 -19.30 -3.92 18.45
C PHE A 4 -17.93 -3.27 18.26
N ALA A 5 -16.89 -3.86 18.85
CA ALA A 5 -15.53 -3.55 18.45
C ALA A 5 -15.46 -3.95 16.98
N ASN A 6 -15.27 -2.98 16.08
CA ASN A 6 -14.92 -3.29 14.70
C ASN A 6 -13.49 -3.82 14.73
N ILE A 7 -13.35 -5.11 15.02
CA ILE A 7 -12.08 -5.76 15.36
C ILE A 7 -11.29 -5.92 14.07
N TYR A 8 -10.42 -4.97 13.79
CA TYR A 8 -9.32 -5.20 12.85
C TYR A 8 -8.29 -6.08 13.55
N ASP A 9 -7.76 -7.07 12.83
CA ASP A 9 -6.65 -7.91 13.31
C ASP A 9 -5.32 -7.16 13.26
N ALA A 10 -5.19 -6.20 12.34
CA ALA A 10 -4.01 -5.37 12.19
C ALA A 10 -4.37 -3.97 11.66
N ILE A 11 -3.58 -2.98 12.06
CA ILE A 11 -3.62 -1.64 11.50
C ILE A 11 -2.26 -1.36 10.85
N VAL A 12 -2.26 -0.98 9.58
CA VAL A 12 -1.07 -0.57 8.84
C VAL A 12 -1.12 0.95 8.66
N ILE A 13 -0.10 1.64 9.17
CA ILE A 13 0.03 3.09 9.04
C ILE A 13 0.95 3.41 7.85
N GLY A 14 0.41 4.11 6.87
CA GLY A 14 1.03 4.42 5.59
C GLY A 14 0.60 3.46 4.48
N ALA A 15 0.00 3.99 3.41
CA ALA A 15 -0.37 3.25 2.20
C ALA A 15 0.66 3.43 1.07
N GLY A 16 1.96 3.43 1.44
CA GLY A 16 3.04 3.24 0.46
C GLY A 16 3.12 1.79 -0.02
N HIS A 17 3.91 1.53 -1.07
CA HIS A 17 4.09 0.17 -1.61
C HIS A 17 4.43 -0.88 -0.54
N ASN A 18 5.26 -0.55 0.45
CA ASN A 18 5.61 -1.48 1.53
C ASN A 18 4.41 -1.80 2.44
N GLY A 19 3.66 -0.76 2.84
CA GLY A 19 2.47 -0.92 3.69
C GLY A 19 1.38 -1.71 2.97
N LEU A 20 1.16 -1.42 1.68
CA LEU A 20 0.20 -2.13 0.86
C LEU A 20 0.60 -3.60 0.63
N VAL A 21 1.88 -3.90 0.40
CA VAL A 21 2.37 -5.29 0.32
C VAL A 21 2.13 -6.03 1.64
N ALA A 22 2.49 -5.44 2.78
CA ALA A 22 2.28 -6.04 4.09
C ALA A 22 0.78 -6.28 4.37
N ALA A 23 -0.07 -5.29 4.11
CA ALA A 23 -1.52 -5.39 4.26
C ALA A 23 -2.11 -6.49 3.37
N ASN A 24 -1.62 -6.63 2.13
CA ASN A 24 -2.08 -7.69 1.22
C ASN A 24 -1.69 -9.08 1.74
N TYR A 25 -0.46 -9.29 2.22
CA TYR A 25 -0.09 -10.58 2.80
C TYR A 25 -0.92 -10.95 4.03
N LEU A 26 -1.22 -9.97 4.90
CA LEU A 26 -2.13 -10.17 6.04
C LEU A 26 -3.55 -10.49 5.59
N ALA A 27 -4.08 -9.78 4.59
CA ALA A 27 -5.39 -10.04 4.03
C ALA A 27 -5.48 -11.44 3.39
N LYS A 28 -4.43 -11.87 2.66
CA LYS A 28 -4.31 -13.24 2.12
C LYS A 28 -4.29 -14.30 3.22
N ALA A 29 -3.82 -13.96 4.42
CA ALA A 29 -3.89 -14.80 5.61
C ALA A 29 -5.22 -14.66 6.38
N ASN A 30 -6.28 -14.18 5.72
CA ASN A 30 -7.63 -13.98 6.26
C ASN A 30 -7.70 -13.01 7.45
N LYS A 31 -6.82 -12.01 7.50
CA LYS A 31 -6.86 -10.95 8.51
C LYS A 31 -7.65 -9.75 8.03
N LYS A 32 -8.49 -9.17 8.89
CA LYS A 32 -9.19 -7.90 8.66
C LYS A 32 -8.23 -6.75 8.95
N VAL A 33 -7.67 -6.15 7.91
CA VAL A 33 -6.65 -5.10 8.04
C VAL A 33 -7.25 -3.71 7.78
N LEU A 34 -6.95 -2.74 8.65
CA LEU A 34 -7.19 -1.33 8.40
C LEU A 34 -5.89 -0.68 7.90
N VAL A 35 -5.91 -0.07 6.73
CA VAL A 35 -4.78 0.73 6.23
C VAL A 35 -5.15 2.21 6.35
N LEU A 36 -4.30 2.99 6.99
CA LEU A 36 -4.49 4.44 7.15
C LEU A 36 -3.36 5.18 6.45
N GLU A 37 -3.72 6.07 5.55
CA GLU A 37 -2.79 6.96 4.84
C GLU A 37 -3.16 8.41 5.16
N GLN A 38 -2.14 9.23 5.39
CA GLN A 38 -2.33 10.65 5.68
C GLN A 38 -2.78 11.41 4.42
N ARG A 39 -2.25 11.02 3.26
CA ARG A 39 -2.56 11.65 1.97
C ARG A 39 -3.89 11.15 1.42
N HIS A 40 -4.46 11.94 0.51
CA HIS A 40 -5.66 11.58 -0.26
C HIS A 40 -5.39 10.54 -1.37
N VAL A 41 -4.13 10.11 -1.54
CA VAL A 41 -3.65 9.18 -2.55
C VAL A 41 -2.73 8.14 -1.93
N VAL A 42 -2.74 6.94 -2.50
CA VAL A 42 -1.91 5.80 -2.07
C VAL A 42 -0.74 5.57 -3.02
N GLY A 43 0.19 4.69 -2.66
CA GLY A 43 1.35 4.30 -3.47
C GLY A 43 2.67 4.83 -2.92
N GLY A 44 2.65 5.91 -2.16
CA GLY A 44 3.85 6.48 -1.51
C GLY A 44 4.94 6.81 -2.53
N ALA A 45 6.14 6.25 -2.35
CA ALA A 45 7.25 6.43 -3.28
C ALA A 45 7.01 5.86 -4.69
N ALA A 46 6.05 4.95 -4.85
CA ALA A 46 5.67 4.34 -6.14
C ALA A 46 4.62 5.13 -6.92
N LEU A 47 4.13 6.25 -6.37
CA LEU A 47 3.15 7.08 -7.05
C LEU A 47 3.80 7.89 -8.17
N THR A 48 3.13 7.92 -9.32
CA THR A 48 3.41 8.84 -10.41
C THR A 48 2.49 10.05 -10.28
N GLU A 49 3.05 11.24 -10.14
CA GLU A 49 2.30 12.49 -9.95
C GLU A 49 2.68 13.52 -11.00
N GLU A 50 1.73 14.37 -11.36
CA GLU A 50 1.95 15.52 -12.21
C GLU A 50 2.35 16.71 -11.35
N LEU A 51 3.65 16.98 -11.27
CA LEU A 51 4.19 18.12 -10.51
C LEU A 51 4.25 19.39 -11.35
N ILE A 52 4.29 19.22 -12.68
CA ILE A 52 4.31 20.30 -13.67
C ILE A 52 3.25 19.94 -14.72
N PRO A 53 2.36 20.86 -15.11
CA PRO A 53 1.33 20.59 -16.11
C PRO A 53 1.89 19.94 -17.37
N GLY A 54 1.31 18.81 -17.78
CA GLY A 54 1.73 17.99 -18.91
C GLY A 54 2.86 16.99 -18.62
N PHE A 55 3.47 17.00 -17.42
CA PHE A 55 4.62 16.15 -17.09
C PHE A 55 4.41 15.33 -15.83
N LYS A 56 4.57 14.02 -15.95
CA LYS A 56 4.45 13.06 -14.87
C LYS A 56 5.81 12.65 -14.33
N PHE A 57 5.92 12.60 -13.01
CA PHE A 57 7.13 12.27 -12.28
C PHE A 57 6.86 11.12 -11.32
N SER A 58 7.75 10.14 -11.32
CA SER A 58 7.83 9.18 -10.21
C SER A 58 8.38 9.90 -8.99
N ARG A 59 7.69 9.81 -7.84
CA ARG A 59 8.12 10.52 -6.63
C ARG A 59 9.48 10.05 -6.12
N CYS A 60 9.68 8.74 -6.00
CA CYS A 60 10.95 8.12 -5.60
C CYS A 60 11.11 6.66 -6.10
N SER A 61 10.27 6.17 -7.02
CA SER A 61 10.40 4.80 -7.55
C SER A 61 11.44 4.79 -8.66
N TYR A 62 12.71 4.90 -8.26
CA TYR A 62 13.85 4.98 -9.16
C TYR A 62 14.38 3.60 -9.58
N VAL A 63 14.03 2.54 -8.84
CA VAL A 63 14.55 1.18 -9.08
C VAL A 63 13.45 0.12 -8.97
N LEU A 64 12.43 0.21 -9.84
CA LEU A 64 11.37 -0.81 -9.92
C LEU A 64 11.93 -2.22 -10.19
N SER A 65 13.08 -2.31 -10.86
CA SER A 65 13.76 -3.58 -11.19
C SER A 65 14.19 -4.40 -9.96
N LEU A 66 14.28 -3.79 -8.78
CA LEU A 66 14.60 -4.48 -7.52
C LEU A 66 13.36 -5.03 -6.80
N PHE A 67 12.14 -4.78 -7.31
CA PHE A 67 10.95 -5.32 -6.69
C PHE A 67 10.95 -6.85 -6.79
N ARG A 68 10.77 -7.51 -5.65
CA ARG A 68 11.02 -8.95 -5.52
C ARG A 68 9.98 -9.73 -6.32
N LYS A 69 10.41 -10.49 -7.34
CA LYS A 69 9.52 -11.28 -8.22
C LYS A 69 8.56 -12.21 -7.48
N GLY A 70 8.96 -12.72 -6.32
CA GLY A 70 8.08 -13.52 -5.45
C GLY A 70 6.84 -12.74 -5.00
N ILE A 71 6.98 -11.46 -4.66
CA ILE A 71 5.85 -10.61 -4.26
C ILE A 71 4.92 -10.37 -5.44
N ILE A 72 5.47 -10.15 -6.64
CA ILE A 72 4.68 -9.99 -7.87
C ILE A 72 3.81 -11.24 -8.11
N LYS A 73 4.43 -12.42 -8.07
CA LYS A 73 3.73 -13.70 -8.25
C LYS A 73 2.70 -13.93 -7.15
N ASP A 74 3.05 -13.68 -5.90
CA ASP A 74 2.17 -13.93 -4.76
C ASP A 74 0.94 -13.01 -4.81
N LEU A 75 1.11 -11.75 -5.22
CA LEU A 75 0.04 -10.75 -5.22
C LEU A 75 -0.66 -10.57 -6.57
N GLY A 76 -0.20 -11.25 -7.64
CA GLY A 76 -0.80 -11.18 -8.97
C GLY A 76 -0.67 -9.81 -9.63
N LEU A 77 0.49 -9.16 -9.47
CA LEU A 77 0.81 -7.81 -9.98
C LEU A 77 1.45 -7.83 -11.37
#